data_AF-A0A3D9STB7-F1
#
_entry.id   AF-A0A3D9STB7-F1
#
_cell.length_a   1.000
_cell.length_b   1.000
_cell.length_c   1.000
_cell.angle_alpha   90.00
_cell.angle_beta   90.00
_cell.angle_gamma   90.00
#
_symmetry.space_group_name_H-M   'P 1'
#
loop_
_entity.id
_entity.type
_entity.pdbx_description
1 polymer ?
#
loop_
_entity_poly.entity_id
_entity_poly.type
_entity_poly.pdbx_seq_one_letter_code
_entity_poly.pdbx_strand_id
1 'polypeptide(L)'
;MADAWLPGAGRIPVTLDGGRLKGGAPRVVWFSSESDPRLVSARSTAHDLARQGRPAHLVWNPCAGEIVHLLPATLAGCLLDDPVRGEGRICLQIMVVALSREPFTTGPLAGLDLIMRWLDTWGVPRRWPAGPPLPAPQSYHSERRRRPWSRGGHFGASQVPESLQADPGALDIRRITGQDTPVLELPRPRQVVAAGGPVGRPCLPGQSPTPDSATDLLSRRLARDTEPFLTPDPV
;
A
#
# COMPACT_ATOMS: atom_id res chain seq x y z
N MET A 1 10.87 13.28 15.59
CA MET A 1 9.83 12.24 15.52
C MET A 1 8.58 12.88 14.94
N ALA A 2 7.91 12.25 13.97
CA ALA A 2 6.68 12.82 13.39
C ALA A 2 5.54 12.77 14.41
N ASP A 3 4.68 13.79 14.42
CA ASP A 3 3.49 13.80 15.30
C ASP A 3 2.42 12.86 14.73
N ALA A 4 2.00 11.89 15.55
CA ALA A 4 0.96 10.92 15.21
C ALA A 4 -0.37 11.61 14.87
N TRP A 5 -0.53 12.84 15.34
CA TRP A 5 -1.67 13.69 15.06
C TRP A 5 -1.26 14.86 14.17
N LEU A 6 -2.15 15.24 13.26
CA LEU A 6 -1.99 16.43 12.43
C LEU A 6 -2.08 17.68 13.33
N PRO A 7 -1.04 18.53 13.40
CA PRO A 7 -1.09 19.74 14.20
C PRO A 7 -2.16 20.71 13.67
N GLY A 8 -2.93 21.34 14.57
CA GLY A 8 -3.98 22.30 14.21
C GLY A 8 -5.29 21.69 13.71
N ALA A 9 -5.37 20.37 13.51
CA ALA A 9 -6.62 19.70 13.17
C ALA A 9 -7.55 19.59 14.39
N GLY A 10 -8.86 19.68 14.15
CA GLY A 10 -9.85 19.24 15.14
C GLY A 10 -9.65 17.76 15.46
N ARG A 11 -9.99 17.34 16.68
CA ARG A 11 -9.82 15.94 17.11
C ARG A 11 -11.11 15.34 17.62
N ILE A 12 -11.43 14.15 17.15
CA ILE A 12 -12.48 13.27 17.68
C ILE A 12 -11.84 11.89 17.82
N PRO A 13 -11.03 11.67 18.87
CA PRO A 13 -10.33 10.41 19.02
C PRO A 13 -11.34 9.28 19.19
N VAL A 14 -11.09 8.17 18.50
CA VAL A 14 -11.88 6.94 18.62
C VAL A 14 -10.98 5.79 19.08
N THR A 15 -11.57 4.80 19.75
CA THR A 15 -10.85 3.61 20.23
C THR A 15 -10.87 2.45 19.25
N LEU A 16 -11.84 2.43 18.33
CA LEU A 16 -11.91 1.41 17.28
C LEU A 16 -10.90 1.73 16.19
N ASP A 17 -10.01 0.80 15.88
CA ASP A 17 -9.01 0.92 14.84
C ASP A 17 -8.89 -0.38 14.02
N GLY A 18 -8.08 -0.33 12.96
CA GLY A 18 -7.81 -1.46 12.06
C GLY A 18 -6.64 -2.34 12.48
N GLY A 19 -6.14 -2.18 13.70
CA GLY A 19 -5.01 -2.92 14.26
C GLY A 19 -3.65 -2.34 13.88
N ARG A 20 -2.63 -3.21 13.92
CA ARG A 20 -1.23 -2.84 13.73
C ARG A 20 -0.87 -2.73 12.24
N LEU A 21 -0.01 -1.75 11.96
CA LEU A 21 0.64 -1.60 10.67
C LEU A 21 1.65 -2.74 10.42
N LYS A 22 1.76 -3.18 9.17
CA LYS A 22 2.47 -4.39 8.72
C LYS A 22 3.88 -4.08 8.18
N GLY A 23 4.28 -2.82 8.12
CA GLY A 23 5.58 -2.40 7.57
C GLY A 23 5.60 -2.29 6.05
N GLY A 24 6.72 -1.81 5.48
CA GLY A 24 6.88 -1.58 4.03
C GLY A 24 6.77 -0.11 3.62
N ALA A 25 6.52 0.14 2.33
CA ALA A 25 6.42 1.50 1.78
C ALA A 25 5.22 2.24 2.38
N PRO A 26 5.37 3.52 2.78
CA PRO A 26 4.29 4.26 3.42
C PRO A 26 3.32 4.76 2.35
N ARG A 27 2.06 4.94 2.72
CA ARG A 27 1.03 5.32 1.76
C ARG A 27 -0.11 6.09 2.41
N VAL A 28 -0.85 6.74 1.53
CA VAL A 28 -2.11 7.39 1.85
C VAL A 28 -3.15 6.99 0.80
N VAL A 29 -4.36 6.69 1.26
CA VAL A 29 -5.52 6.37 0.43
C VAL A 29 -6.57 7.45 0.60
N TRP A 30 -7.02 7.98 -0.53
CA TRP A 30 -8.00 9.06 -0.63
C TRP A 30 -9.37 8.47 -0.96
N PHE A 31 -10.36 8.87 -0.16
CA PHE A 31 -11.77 8.48 -0.28
C PHE A 31 -12.64 9.72 -0.49
N SER A 32 -13.85 9.52 -1.01
CA SER A 32 -14.90 10.54 -1.07
C SER A 32 -16.11 10.12 -0.23
N SER A 33 -16.70 11.04 0.52
CA SER A 33 -17.84 10.74 1.40
C SER A 33 -19.18 10.66 0.67
N GLU A 34 -19.21 10.93 -0.64
CA GLU A 34 -20.42 11.16 -1.44
C GLU A 34 -21.34 12.23 -0.84
N SER A 35 -20.73 13.35 -0.42
CA SER A 35 -21.43 14.48 0.20
C SER A 35 -20.97 15.81 -0.40
N ASP A 36 -21.88 16.79 -0.45
CA ASP A 36 -21.53 18.14 -0.91
C ASP A 36 -20.69 18.88 0.16
N PRO A 37 -19.44 19.29 -0.15
CA PRO A 37 -18.58 20.01 0.78
C PRO A 37 -19.09 21.39 1.19
N ARG A 38 -20.10 21.95 0.50
CA ARG A 38 -20.72 23.22 0.89
C ARG A 38 -21.79 23.05 1.96
N LEU A 39 -22.32 21.83 2.10
CA LEU A 39 -23.43 21.52 3.00
C LEU A 39 -23.00 20.68 4.20
N VAL A 40 -21.96 19.85 4.03
CA VAL A 40 -21.51 18.91 5.05
C VAL A 40 -20.14 19.30 5.59
N SER A 41 -20.01 19.36 6.92
CA SER A 41 -18.74 19.63 7.61
C SER A 41 -17.89 18.36 7.72
N ALA A 42 -16.57 18.52 7.79
CA ALA A 42 -15.66 17.41 8.08
C ALA A 42 -15.97 16.79 9.46
N ARG A 43 -16.39 17.61 10.42
CA ARG A 43 -16.80 17.14 11.75
C ARG A 43 -18.03 16.24 11.72
N SER A 44 -19.04 16.58 10.92
CA SER A 44 -20.24 15.73 10.77
C SER A 44 -19.87 14.37 10.17
N THR A 45 -19.14 14.38 9.06
CA THR A 45 -18.67 13.14 8.41
C THR A 45 -17.77 12.32 9.35
N ALA A 46 -16.93 12.94 10.17
CA ALA A 46 -16.14 12.25 11.18
C ALA A 46 -17.00 11.57 12.25
N HIS A 47 -18.03 12.24 12.77
CA HIS A 47 -18.97 11.63 13.70
C HIS A 47 -19.71 10.44 13.06
N ASP A 48 -20.14 10.57 11.81
CA ASP A 48 -20.83 9.49 11.10
C ASP A 48 -19.92 8.27 10.89
N LEU A 49 -18.66 8.47 10.49
CA LEU A 49 -17.69 7.38 10.38
C LEU A 49 -17.43 6.69 11.72
N ALA A 50 -17.30 7.46 12.80
CA ALA A 50 -17.13 6.91 14.15
C ALA A 50 -18.34 6.07 14.56
N ARG A 51 -19.57 6.58 14.33
CA ARG A 51 -20.82 5.86 14.62
C ARG A 51 -20.97 4.58 13.82
N GLN A 52 -20.52 4.57 12.57
CA GLN A 52 -20.56 3.40 11.69
C GLN A 52 -19.46 2.37 11.99
N GLY A 53 -18.55 2.66 12.93
CA GLY A 53 -17.40 1.80 13.21
C GLY A 53 -16.38 1.77 12.06
N ARG A 54 -16.33 2.81 11.23
CA ARG A 54 -15.45 2.92 10.07
C ARG A 54 -14.54 4.16 10.13
N PRO A 55 -13.82 4.41 11.25
CA PRO A 55 -13.00 5.59 11.35
C PRO A 55 -11.86 5.64 10.32
N ALA A 56 -11.72 6.79 9.68
CA ALA A 56 -10.55 7.16 8.90
C ALA A 56 -9.46 7.76 9.83
N HIS A 57 -8.30 8.10 9.29
CA HIS A 57 -7.32 8.89 10.05
C HIS A 57 -7.74 10.36 10.06
N LEU A 58 -8.05 10.88 8.86
CA LEU A 58 -8.50 12.25 8.65
C LEU A 58 -9.84 12.26 7.93
N VAL A 59 -10.66 13.23 8.28
CA VAL A 59 -11.75 13.73 7.46
C VAL A 59 -11.44 15.18 7.09
N TRP A 60 -11.58 15.52 5.81
CA TRP A 60 -11.21 16.83 5.29
C TRP A 60 -12.32 17.41 4.43
N ASN A 61 -12.73 18.65 4.72
CA ASN A 61 -13.59 19.43 3.84
C ASN A 61 -12.71 20.39 3.00
N PRO A 62 -12.60 20.17 1.67
CA PRO A 62 -11.71 20.92 0.81
C PRO A 62 -12.20 22.34 0.51
N CYS A 63 -13.47 22.66 0.77
CA CYS A 63 -14.05 23.99 0.59
C CYS A 63 -13.82 24.89 1.81
N ALA A 64 -14.13 24.36 3.01
CA ALA A 64 -13.99 25.11 4.27
C ALA A 64 -12.57 25.05 4.84
N GLY A 65 -11.74 24.09 4.42
CA GLY A 65 -10.42 23.84 5.01
C GLY A 65 -10.48 23.16 6.38
N GLU A 66 -11.65 22.65 6.77
CA GLU A 66 -11.83 21.94 8.04
C GLU A 66 -11.20 20.56 7.96
N ILE A 67 -10.35 20.22 8.94
CA ILE A 67 -9.71 18.92 9.05
C ILE A 67 -9.99 18.36 10.45
N VAL A 68 -10.52 17.13 10.49
CA VAL A 68 -10.78 16.39 11.73
C VAL A 68 -9.97 15.09 11.73
N HIS A 69 -9.25 14.85 12.83
CA HIS A 69 -8.42 13.68 13.03
C HIS A 69 -9.08 12.72 14.01
N LEU A 70 -9.21 11.44 13.64
CA LEU A 70 -9.86 10.41 14.47
C LEU A 70 -8.90 9.36 15.01
N LEU A 71 -7.90 8.96 14.21
CA LEU A 71 -6.95 7.90 14.55
C LEU A 71 -5.51 8.37 14.36
N PRO A 72 -4.59 8.10 15.31
CA PRO A 72 -3.19 8.43 15.14
C PRO A 72 -2.59 7.68 13.94
N ALA A 73 -1.63 8.29 13.24
CA ALA A 73 -0.97 7.72 12.07
C ALA A 73 -0.29 6.35 12.27
N THR A 74 -0.06 5.97 13.53
CA THR A 74 0.61 4.72 13.93
C THR A 74 -0.32 3.51 14.02
N LEU A 75 -1.63 3.70 13.82
CA LEU A 75 -2.63 2.63 13.77
C LEU A 75 -3.16 2.47 12.34
N ALA A 76 -3.76 1.32 12.03
CA ALA A 76 -4.48 1.18 10.76
C ALA A 76 -5.89 1.78 10.86
N GLY A 77 -6.38 2.36 9.76
CA GLY A 77 -7.75 2.88 9.67
C GLY A 77 -8.76 1.82 9.25
N CYS A 78 -10.04 2.16 9.33
CA CYS A 78 -11.13 1.21 9.14
C CYS A 78 -11.91 1.33 7.81
N LEU A 79 -11.51 2.21 6.88
CA LEU A 79 -12.18 2.36 5.57
C LEU A 79 -11.78 1.27 4.57
N LEU A 80 -10.56 0.77 4.66
CA LEU A 80 -10.10 -0.41 3.91
C LEU A 80 -10.30 -1.67 4.74
N ASP A 81 -10.47 -2.80 4.09
CA ASP A 81 -10.53 -4.11 4.74
C ASP A 81 -9.15 -4.79 4.77
N ASP A 82 -9.04 -5.86 5.57
CA ASP A 82 -7.90 -6.76 5.46
C ASP A 82 -7.92 -7.51 4.14
N PRO A 83 -6.73 -7.88 3.61
CA PRO A 83 -5.40 -7.73 4.20
C PRO A 83 -4.73 -6.35 3.98
N VAL A 84 -5.32 -5.43 3.21
CA VAL A 84 -4.62 -4.23 2.72
C VAL A 84 -4.59 -3.06 3.70
N ARG A 85 -5.54 -2.98 4.65
CA ARG A 85 -5.68 -1.82 5.56
C ARG A 85 -4.44 -1.46 6.37
N GLY A 86 -3.65 -2.46 6.74
CA GLY A 86 -2.43 -2.31 7.52
C GLY A 86 -1.13 -2.32 6.71
N GLU A 87 -1.18 -2.41 5.37
CA GLU A 87 0.04 -2.52 4.57
C GLU A 87 0.82 -1.21 4.47
N GLY A 88 2.11 -1.26 4.78
CA GLY A 88 2.97 -0.09 4.90
C GLY A 88 3.41 0.13 6.34
N ARG A 89 4.55 0.82 6.51
CA ARG A 89 4.94 1.34 7.83
C ARG A 89 3.98 2.43 8.34
N ILE A 90 3.20 3.00 7.42
CA ILE A 90 2.10 3.94 7.59
C ILE A 90 1.11 3.69 6.44
N CYS A 91 -0.19 3.61 6.73
CA CYS A 91 -1.27 3.45 5.76
C CYS A 91 -2.42 4.41 6.11
N LEU A 92 -2.22 5.68 5.79
CA LEU A 92 -3.18 6.73 6.12
C LEU A 92 -4.40 6.64 5.21
N GLN A 93 -5.57 6.90 5.78
CA GLN A 93 -6.85 6.87 5.08
C GLN A 93 -7.50 8.22 5.32
N ILE A 94 -7.72 8.97 4.23
CA ILE A 94 -8.27 10.33 4.26
C ILE A 94 -9.63 10.30 3.59
N MET A 95 -10.69 10.55 4.36
CA MET A 95 -12.02 10.78 3.84
C MET A 95 -12.17 12.25 3.44
N VAL A 96 -12.43 12.52 2.17
CA VAL A 96 -12.70 13.87 1.69
C VAL A 96 -14.20 14.08 1.60
N VAL A 97 -14.70 15.17 2.16
CA VAL A 97 -16.10 15.57 1.96
C VAL A 97 -16.23 16.05 0.52
N ALA A 98 -16.73 15.16 -0.34
CA ALA A 98 -16.81 15.38 -1.79
C ALA A 98 -17.73 14.34 -2.43
N LEU A 99 -18.12 14.61 -3.67
CA LEU A 99 -18.78 13.64 -4.56
C LEU A 99 -17.73 13.05 -5.51
N SER A 100 -17.70 11.74 -5.72
CA SER A 100 -16.75 11.13 -6.67
C SER A 100 -17.00 11.55 -8.12
N ARG A 101 -18.25 11.90 -8.45
CA ARG A 101 -18.60 12.44 -9.78
C ARG A 101 -18.12 13.88 -10.01
N GLU A 102 -17.80 14.61 -8.94
CA GLU A 102 -17.32 15.99 -8.96
C GLU A 102 -16.00 16.05 -8.16
N PRO A 103 -14.89 15.56 -8.73
CA PRO A 103 -13.65 15.35 -8.01
C PRO A 103 -13.19 16.63 -7.31
N PHE A 104 -12.86 16.53 -6.01
CA PHE A 104 -12.53 17.69 -5.16
C PHE A 104 -11.33 18.51 -5.66
N THR A 105 -10.48 17.91 -6.52
CA THR A 105 -9.39 18.58 -7.23
C THR A 105 -9.84 19.57 -8.29
N THR A 106 -11.14 19.76 -8.49
CA THR A 106 -11.68 20.90 -9.26
C THR A 106 -11.88 22.14 -8.38
N GLY A 107 -11.98 21.97 -7.06
CA GLY A 107 -12.28 23.02 -6.09
C GLY A 107 -11.06 23.74 -5.50
N PRO A 108 -11.24 24.43 -4.35
CA PRO A 108 -10.23 25.32 -3.76
C PRO A 108 -9.12 24.59 -2.97
N LEU A 109 -9.33 23.35 -2.54
CA LEU A 109 -8.33 22.56 -1.80
C LEU A 109 -7.78 23.25 -0.54
N ALA A 110 -8.64 23.97 0.18
CA ALA A 110 -8.25 24.68 1.40
C ALA A 110 -7.68 23.71 2.45
N GLY A 111 -6.53 24.04 3.05
CA GLY A 111 -5.87 23.21 4.07
C GLY A 111 -5.09 22.00 3.53
N LEU A 112 -5.06 21.78 2.21
CA LEU A 112 -4.30 20.67 1.61
C LEU A 112 -2.80 20.75 1.93
N ASP A 113 -2.22 21.95 1.96
CA ASP A 113 -0.80 22.17 2.27
C ASP A 113 -0.42 21.67 3.67
N LEU A 114 -1.33 21.81 4.65
CA LEU A 114 -1.15 21.32 6.01
C LEU A 114 -1.14 19.79 6.03
N ILE A 115 -2.08 19.16 5.32
CA ILE A 115 -2.14 17.70 5.17
C ILE A 115 -0.86 17.19 4.50
N MET A 116 -0.48 17.77 3.37
CA MET A 116 0.69 17.32 2.60
C MET A 116 1.99 17.45 3.37
N ARG A 117 2.21 18.57 4.09
CA ARG A 117 3.39 18.74 4.96
C ARG A 117 3.44 17.67 6.04
N TRP A 118 2.31 17.33 6.65
CA TRP A 118 2.27 16.26 7.64
C TRP A 118 2.53 14.88 7.04
N LEU A 119 1.97 14.57 5.87
CA LEU A 119 2.28 13.34 5.13
C LEU A 119 3.78 13.21 4.82
N ASP A 120 4.45 14.32 4.49
CA ASP A 120 5.90 14.34 4.28
C ASP A 120 6.69 13.95 5.54
N THR A 121 6.23 14.36 6.74
CA THR A 121 6.89 13.97 8.00
C THR A 121 6.81 12.46 8.27
N TRP A 122 5.79 11.79 7.71
CA TRP A 122 5.64 10.33 7.72
C TRP A 122 6.36 9.63 6.56
N GLY A 123 7.02 10.41 5.70
CA GLY A 123 7.78 9.94 4.56
C GLY A 123 6.92 9.37 3.44
N VAL A 124 5.65 9.77 3.34
CA VAL A 124 4.77 9.40 2.22
C VAL A 124 5.28 10.09 0.96
N PRO A 125 5.76 9.35 -0.07
CA PRO A 125 6.28 9.99 -1.27
C PRO A 125 5.14 10.67 -2.03
N ARG A 126 5.36 11.92 -2.45
CA ARG A 126 4.43 12.71 -3.27
C ARG A 126 4.35 12.19 -4.71
N ARG A 127 3.88 10.97 -4.89
CA ARG A 127 3.70 10.29 -6.19
C ARG A 127 2.44 9.47 -6.19
N TRP A 128 1.95 9.16 -7.39
CA TRP A 128 0.77 8.35 -7.59
C TRP A 128 1.09 7.11 -8.45
N PRO A 129 1.58 6.01 -7.86
CA PRO A 129 2.16 4.90 -8.63
C PRO A 129 1.18 4.21 -9.59
N ALA A 130 -0.11 4.26 -9.30
CA ALA A 130 -1.17 3.70 -10.14
C ALA A 130 -1.65 4.67 -11.24
N GLY A 131 -1.06 5.88 -11.34
CA GLY A 131 -1.57 6.96 -12.18
C GLY A 131 -2.86 7.58 -11.61
N PRO A 132 -3.42 8.62 -12.25
CA PRO A 132 -4.65 9.24 -11.77
C PRO A 132 -5.81 8.23 -11.68
N PRO A 133 -6.65 8.27 -10.63
CA PRO A 133 -7.85 7.45 -10.58
C PRO A 133 -8.80 7.81 -11.73
N LEU A 134 -9.58 6.83 -12.18
CA LEU A 134 -10.52 7.02 -13.28
C LEU A 134 -11.78 7.78 -12.81
N PRO A 135 -12.50 8.48 -13.72
CA PRO A 135 -13.83 9.02 -13.41
C PRO A 135 -14.86 7.90 -13.20
N ALA A 136 -15.96 8.21 -12.53
CA ALA A 136 -17.13 7.34 -12.54
C ALA A 136 -17.83 7.41 -13.92
N PRO A 137 -18.34 6.28 -14.47
CA PRO A 137 -18.35 4.94 -13.90
C PRO A 137 -17.11 4.08 -14.21
N GLN A 138 -16.13 4.58 -14.97
CA GLN A 138 -14.94 3.80 -15.33
C GLN A 138 -14.13 3.34 -14.11
N SER A 139 -14.22 4.08 -12.99
CA SER A 139 -13.56 3.76 -11.74
C SER A 139 -13.97 2.41 -11.13
N TYR A 140 -15.17 1.90 -11.43
CA TYR A 140 -15.61 0.55 -11.02
C TYR A 140 -14.73 -0.55 -11.64
N HIS A 141 -14.20 -0.29 -12.83
CA HIS A 141 -13.32 -1.18 -13.60
C HIS A 141 -11.84 -0.85 -13.44
N SER A 142 -11.48 -0.02 -12.44
CA SER A 142 -10.08 0.34 -12.19
C SER A 142 -9.22 -0.89 -11.95
N GLU A 143 -8.00 -0.87 -12.49
CA GLU A 143 -7.03 -1.93 -12.27
C GLU A 143 -6.42 -1.82 -10.86
N ARG A 144 -6.71 -2.81 -10.01
CA ARG A 144 -6.32 -2.84 -8.60
C ARG A 144 -5.03 -3.66 -8.40
N ARG A 145 -3.95 -3.25 -9.08
CA ARG A 145 -2.71 -4.04 -9.18
C ARG A 145 -1.85 -3.95 -7.91
N ARG A 146 -1.35 -5.09 -7.42
CA ARG A 146 -0.41 -5.19 -6.27
C ARG A 146 0.95 -4.51 -6.52
N ARG A 147 1.44 -4.48 -7.77
CA ARG A 147 2.76 -3.94 -8.11
C ARG A 147 2.87 -2.41 -7.94
N PRO A 148 1.93 -1.58 -8.41
CA PRO A 148 1.88 -0.17 -8.03
C PRO A 148 1.73 0.04 -6.51
N TRP A 149 0.82 -0.72 -5.88
CA TRP A 149 0.54 -0.63 -4.44
C TRP A 149 1.78 -0.83 -3.56
N SER A 150 2.65 -1.79 -3.88
CA SER A 150 3.86 -2.07 -3.11
C SER A 150 4.89 -0.92 -3.10
N ARG A 151 4.80 0.02 -4.05
CA ARG A 151 5.72 1.18 -4.14
C ARG A 151 5.41 2.27 -3.13
N GLY A 152 4.23 2.27 -2.51
CA GLY A 152 3.76 3.34 -1.62
C GLY A 152 3.60 4.70 -2.33
N GLY A 153 3.05 5.68 -1.62
CA GLY A 153 2.62 6.97 -2.16
C GLY A 153 1.12 7.16 -2.03
N HIS A 154 0.52 7.88 -2.97
CA HIS A 154 -0.90 8.24 -2.98
C HIS A 154 -1.69 7.27 -3.87
N PHE A 155 -2.89 6.91 -3.42
CA PHE A 155 -3.82 6.06 -4.15
C PHE A 155 -5.26 6.53 -3.94
N GLY A 156 -6.10 6.40 -4.97
CA GLY A 156 -7.56 6.44 -4.76
C GLY A 156 -8.02 5.08 -4.23
N ALA A 157 -9.09 5.05 -3.45
CA ALA A 157 -9.68 3.80 -2.95
C ALA A 157 -10.02 2.79 -4.07
N SER A 158 -10.40 3.29 -5.25
CA SER A 158 -10.59 2.52 -6.49
C SER A 158 -9.36 1.81 -7.04
N GLN A 159 -8.17 2.18 -6.60
CA GLN A 159 -6.90 1.62 -7.08
C GLN A 159 -6.26 0.65 -6.07
N VAL A 160 -6.86 0.51 -4.88
CA VAL A 160 -6.35 -0.36 -3.83
C VAL A 160 -6.68 -1.82 -4.18
N PRO A 161 -5.71 -2.76 -4.08
CA PRO A 161 -5.97 -4.19 -4.23
C PRO A 161 -7.12 -4.64 -3.33
N GLU A 162 -7.97 -5.54 -3.82
CA GLU A 162 -9.12 -6.13 -3.09
C GLU A 162 -10.21 -5.15 -2.62
N SER A 163 -10.03 -3.84 -2.79
CA SER A 163 -11.08 -2.84 -2.55
C SER A 163 -12.17 -2.94 -3.61
N LEU A 164 -13.45 -2.89 -3.22
CA LEU A 164 -14.59 -2.77 -4.15
C LEU A 164 -15.02 -1.32 -4.38
N GLN A 165 -14.31 -0.37 -3.76
CA GLN A 165 -14.70 1.03 -3.82
C GLN A 165 -14.34 1.63 -5.19
N ALA A 166 -15.07 2.67 -5.59
CA ALA A 166 -14.97 3.34 -6.90
C ALA A 166 -14.61 4.83 -6.77
N ASP A 167 -14.58 5.35 -5.56
CA ASP A 167 -14.12 6.69 -5.20
C ASP A 167 -12.58 6.77 -5.31
N PRO A 168 -11.99 7.97 -5.37
CA PRO A 168 -12.58 9.31 -5.26
C PRO A 168 -12.99 9.96 -6.61
N GLY A 169 -13.00 9.21 -7.71
CA GLY A 169 -13.23 9.75 -9.05
C GLY A 169 -11.99 10.37 -9.70
N ALA A 170 -12.15 11.09 -10.81
CA ALA A 170 -11.07 11.61 -11.64
C ALA A 170 -10.29 12.76 -10.99
N LEU A 171 -9.43 12.43 -10.02
CA LEU A 171 -8.57 13.42 -9.36
C LEU A 171 -7.47 13.91 -10.29
N ASP A 172 -7.28 15.23 -10.31
CA ASP A 172 -6.03 15.83 -10.78
C ASP A 172 -4.96 15.65 -9.69
N ILE A 173 -4.22 14.55 -9.82
CA ILE A 173 -3.17 14.14 -8.88
C ILE A 173 -2.05 15.18 -8.76
N ARG A 174 -1.83 16.05 -9.76
CA ARG A 174 -0.80 17.09 -9.71
C ARG A 174 -1.17 18.22 -8.78
N ARG A 175 -2.46 18.48 -8.60
CA ARG A 175 -2.95 19.44 -7.59
C ARG A 175 -2.77 18.95 -6.16
N ILE A 176 -2.61 17.63 -5.96
CA ILE A 176 -2.34 17.01 -4.66
C ILE A 176 -0.84 16.86 -4.42
N THR A 177 -0.13 16.26 -5.38
CA THR A 177 1.27 15.85 -5.21
C THR A 177 2.29 16.88 -5.66
N GLY A 178 1.87 17.93 -6.40
CA GLY A 178 2.74 18.93 -7.01
C GLY A 178 3.15 18.58 -8.44
N GLN A 179 3.82 19.52 -9.12
CA GLN A 179 4.29 19.34 -10.50
C GLN A 179 5.61 18.56 -10.59
N ASP A 180 6.42 18.56 -9.53
CA ASP A 180 7.75 17.94 -9.48
C ASP A 180 7.75 16.63 -8.71
N THR A 181 7.09 15.61 -9.25
CA THR A 181 7.34 14.23 -8.81
C THR A 181 8.33 13.58 -9.76
N PRO A 182 9.66 13.73 -9.56
CA PRO A 182 10.57 12.82 -10.23
C PRO A 182 10.27 11.40 -9.74
N VAL A 183 10.17 10.48 -10.69
CA VAL A 183 10.22 9.04 -10.41
C VAL A 183 11.64 8.74 -9.93
N LEU A 184 11.96 9.08 -8.67
CA LEU A 184 13.17 8.58 -8.04
C LEU A 184 13.01 7.06 -7.96
N GLU A 185 13.83 6.35 -8.74
CA GLU A 185 14.00 4.92 -8.58
C GLU A 185 14.27 4.65 -7.11
N LEU A 186 13.48 3.75 -6.52
CA LEU A 186 13.77 3.22 -5.19
C LEU A 186 15.24 2.80 -5.17
N PRO A 187 16.03 3.13 -4.12
CA PRO A 187 17.35 2.55 -3.97
C PRO A 187 17.22 1.04 -4.15
N ARG A 188 17.97 0.48 -5.12
CA ARG A 188 18.02 -0.97 -5.30
C ARG A 188 18.25 -1.60 -3.92
N PRO A 189 17.52 -2.68 -3.57
CA PRO A 189 17.84 -3.45 -2.38
C PRO A 189 19.35 -3.67 -2.36
N ARG A 190 20.00 -3.36 -1.23
CA ARG A 190 21.43 -3.60 -1.06
C ARG A 190 21.68 -5.02 -1.55
N GLN A 191 22.41 -5.16 -2.67
CA GLN A 191 22.82 -6.49 -3.11
C GLN A 191 23.52 -7.11 -1.92
N VAL A 192 23.02 -8.26 -1.46
CA VAL A 192 23.81 -9.13 -0.61
C VAL A 192 25.04 -9.40 -1.46
N VAL A 193 26.15 -8.80 -1.08
CA VAL A 193 27.45 -9.18 -1.62
C VAL A 193 27.54 -10.65 -1.27
N ALA A 194 27.32 -11.52 -2.26
CA ALA A 194 27.65 -12.91 -2.13
C ALA A 194 29.11 -12.91 -1.69
N ALA A 195 29.37 -13.46 -0.49
CA ALA A 195 30.71 -13.62 0.03
C ALA A 195 31.47 -14.55 -0.92
N GLY A 196 32.04 -13.96 -1.98
CA GLY A 196 33.03 -14.56 -2.83
C GLY A 196 34.34 -14.58 -2.07
N GLY A 197 34.42 -15.47 -1.09
CA GLY A 197 35.68 -15.88 -0.47
C GLY A 197 35.74 -17.40 -0.57
N PRO A 198 36.76 -17.99 -1.23
CA PRO A 198 36.90 -19.42 -1.20
C PRO A 198 37.10 -19.85 0.25
N VAL A 199 36.25 -20.78 0.70
CA VAL A 199 36.39 -21.45 1.98
C VAL A 199 37.76 -22.13 1.99
N GLY A 200 38.71 -21.55 2.72
CA GLY A 200 40.01 -22.15 2.97
C GLY A 200 39.80 -23.47 3.67
N ARG A 201 40.04 -24.58 2.95
CA ARG A 201 40.21 -25.90 3.55
C ARG A 201 41.46 -25.87 4.44
N PRO A 202 41.41 -26.38 5.68
CA PRO A 202 42.62 -26.57 6.47
C PRO A 202 43.59 -27.51 5.75
N CYS A 203 44.84 -27.09 5.62
CA CYS A 203 45.93 -27.93 5.14
C CYS A 203 46.18 -29.07 6.13
N LEU A 204 46.03 -30.32 5.67
CA LEU A 204 46.67 -31.48 6.28
C LEU A 204 47.99 -31.73 5.53
N PRO A 205 49.13 -31.91 6.23
CA PRO A 205 50.40 -32.17 5.57
C PRO A 205 50.54 -33.65 5.21
N GLY A 206 50.95 -33.89 3.96
CA GLY A 206 51.70 -35.08 3.57
C GLY A 206 50.89 -36.21 2.92
N GLN A 207 50.92 -36.26 1.59
CA GLN A 207 51.37 -37.43 0.82
C GLN A 207 51.38 -37.10 -0.68
N SER A 208 52.55 -37.27 -1.30
CA SER A 208 52.76 -37.14 -2.74
C SER A 208 52.08 -38.28 -3.50
N PRO A 209 51.68 -38.08 -4.77
CA PRO A 209 50.93 -39.06 -5.54
C PRO A 209 51.85 -40.07 -6.23
N THR A 210 51.47 -41.34 -6.20
CA THR A 210 51.95 -42.38 -7.14
C THR A 210 50.90 -42.61 -8.22
N PRO A 211 51.29 -42.66 -9.52
CA PRO A 211 50.38 -43.03 -10.59
C PRO A 211 50.35 -44.55 -10.74
N ASP A 212 49.16 -45.15 -10.92
CA ASP A 212 48.95 -46.13 -12.00
C ASP A 212 47.55 -46.77 -11.99
N SER A 213 47.10 -47.06 -13.21
CA SER A 213 46.12 -48.08 -13.64
C SER A 213 44.63 -47.75 -13.40
N ALA A 214 43.86 -47.33 -14.42
CA ALA A 214 43.39 -48.08 -15.59
C ALA A 214 42.04 -48.80 -15.35
N THR A 215 41.06 -48.34 -16.14
CA THR A 215 39.93 -49.09 -16.73
C THR A 215 38.67 -49.38 -15.90
N ASP A 216 37.54 -49.12 -16.60
CA ASP A 216 36.33 -49.95 -16.65
C ASP A 216 35.17 -49.65 -15.68
N LEU A 217 34.11 -49.00 -16.18
CA LEU A 217 32.91 -49.68 -16.68
C LEU A 217 31.73 -48.71 -16.79
N LEU A 218 31.43 -48.33 -18.03
CA LEU A 218 30.09 -47.96 -18.45
C LEU A 218 29.24 -49.23 -18.50
N SER A 219 27.95 -49.10 -18.18
CA SER A 219 26.83 -50.00 -18.54
C SER A 219 26.31 -50.95 -17.45
N ARG A 220 25.06 -50.71 -17.05
CA ARG A 220 23.93 -51.65 -16.96
C ARG A 220 23.08 -51.39 -15.71
N ARG A 221 21.89 -50.82 -15.88
CA ARG A 221 20.62 -51.57 -15.79
C ARG A 221 19.43 -50.64 -16.02
N LEU A 222 18.85 -50.81 -17.19
CA LEU A 222 17.45 -50.53 -17.48
C LEU A 222 16.58 -51.67 -16.91
N ALA A 223 15.34 -51.26 -16.61
CA ALA A 223 14.09 -52.01 -16.72
C ALA A 223 13.52 -52.74 -15.49
N ARG A 224 12.18 -52.57 -15.41
CA ARG A 224 11.11 -53.36 -14.79
C ARG A 224 10.51 -52.75 -13.51
N ASP A 225 9.20 -52.54 -13.35
CA ASP A 225 7.97 -52.88 -14.10
C ASP A 225 6.89 -51.83 -13.75
N THR A 226 6.11 -51.26 -14.68
CA THR A 226 4.82 -51.73 -15.23
C THR A 226 3.65 -51.80 -14.21
N GLU A 227 2.84 -50.73 -14.23
CA GLU A 227 1.38 -50.54 -13.90
C GLU A 227 0.47 -51.77 -14.11
N PRO A 228 -0.75 -51.89 -13.49
CA PRO A 228 -1.86 -50.95 -13.78
C PRO A 228 -2.99 -50.70 -12.74
N PHE A 229 -3.61 -49.52 -12.90
CA PHE A 229 -5.05 -49.17 -12.88
C PHE A 229 -6.09 -50.10 -12.22
N LEU A 230 -6.92 -49.51 -11.33
CA LEU A 230 -8.33 -49.89 -11.11
C LEU A 230 -9.18 -48.68 -10.66
N THR A 231 -10.32 -48.53 -11.31
CA THR A 231 -11.36 -47.47 -11.26
C THR A 231 -12.26 -47.50 -10.01
N PRO A 232 -13.11 -46.46 -9.79
CA PRO A 232 -13.92 -46.28 -8.58
C PRO A 232 -15.34 -46.88 -8.69
N ASP A 233 -15.97 -47.17 -7.54
CA ASP A 233 -17.40 -47.52 -7.43
C ASP A 233 -18.21 -46.47 -6.64
N PRO A 234 -19.48 -46.24 -7.00
CA PRO A 234 -20.43 -45.40 -6.27
C PRO A 234 -21.46 -46.21 -5.46
N VAL A 235 -21.97 -45.63 -4.35
CA VAL A 235 -23.35 -45.83 -3.84
C VAL A 235 -23.83 -44.51 -3.23
#